data_AF-A0A2G2HC11-F1
#
_entry.id   AF-A0A2G2HC11-F1
#
_cell.length_a   1.000
_cell.length_b   1.000
_cell.length_c   1.000
_cell.angle_alpha   90.00
_cell.angle_beta   90.00
_cell.angle_gamma   90.00
#
_symmetry.space_group_name_H-M   'P 1'
#
loop_
_entity.id
_entity.type
_entity.pdbx_description
1 polymer ?
#
loop_
_entity_poly.entity_id
_entity_poly.type
_entity_poly.pdbx_seq_one_letter_code
_entity_poly.pdbx_strand_id
1 'polypeptide(L)'
;MEAFKPLIMMVFFIFFMILVMNHFFRKLGITYLNPFYALLSFLTRPSLKPDGMMNKTDEVKLFSRFNDGLLIDGKNKRLSQKESFNHLALISRAGGGKSSSFVIPNIFKLASEHCSMVITDLSGELFEKTSGYLKQRGFKIYVLDPKNLNESIRYNPLEYAKDSMSIDMVSEILIASSGMQSTNANGKIWTDGAKNFISLLIKVLKANENKRYINLANVKHMINNFGIKGEPLYEFFEYYADDKTFNEFKGFISGSEATVQSIMTTVNIALSPIGINDNLEKLTYSHSIDFKKLRDEKSVIFIKIEQQYQEQYSFLLNLFYSQLFNVMMDNLPTNKDLAIYCLLDEFGNMNIPKFSSIITSIRKYKVSISIILQSISQLSDIYSPQKAKTILDGGITSKLIYSGADLELATNLEKMFGTKEVLKKQADGSEYYDTQNVMSVSDIRTMNDNEALFVYANKRPLKLPIKPYYKDLMFKNFSKISPYQIKNNITDDTIYYVDLENVETN
;
A
#
# COMPACT_ATOMS: atom_id res chain seq x y z
N MET A 1 3.13 72.73 -6.41
CA MET A 1 3.80 72.45 -5.11
C MET A 1 2.91 71.68 -4.12
N GLU A 2 1.60 71.50 -4.35
CA GLU A 2 0.71 70.84 -3.37
C GLU A 2 0.73 69.30 -3.38
N ALA A 3 1.17 68.65 -4.46
CA ALA A 3 1.20 67.19 -4.57
C ALA A 3 2.29 66.49 -3.73
N PHE A 4 3.31 67.23 -3.26
CA PHE A 4 4.42 66.66 -2.48
C PHE A 4 4.24 66.74 -0.95
N LYS A 5 3.29 67.53 -0.47
CA LYS A 5 2.99 67.66 0.97
C LYS A 5 2.61 66.31 1.64
N PRO A 6 1.76 65.45 1.04
CA PRO A 6 1.40 64.17 1.65
C PRO A 6 2.59 63.21 1.76
N LEU A 7 3.45 63.20 0.73
CA LEU A 7 4.64 62.34 0.68
C LEU A 7 5.67 62.77 1.74
N ILE A 8 5.91 64.08 1.89
CA ILE A 8 6.81 64.63 2.90
C ILE A 8 6.27 64.34 4.31
N MET A 9 4.96 64.50 4.54
CA MET A 9 4.32 64.16 5.81
C MET A 9 4.43 62.67 6.14
N MET A 10 4.27 61.79 5.15
CA MET A 10 4.42 60.34 5.32
C MET A 10 5.86 59.96 5.68
N VAL A 11 6.86 60.57 5.02
CA VAL A 11 8.28 60.35 5.33
C VAL A 11 8.61 60.84 6.73
N PHE A 12 8.10 62.01 7.15
CA PHE A 12 8.26 62.52 8.52
C PHE A 12 7.60 61.61 9.56
N PHE A 13 6.41 61.08 9.27
CA PHE A 13 5.70 60.17 10.17
C PHE A 13 6.46 58.85 10.36
N ILE A 14 6.97 58.27 9.26
CA ILE A 14 7.80 57.07 9.30
C ILE A 14 9.08 57.32 10.09
N PHE A 15 9.74 58.46 9.87
CA PHE A 15 10.95 58.85 10.61
C PHE A 15 10.68 59.00 12.12
N PHE A 16 9.55 59.62 12.49
CA PHE A 16 9.14 59.78 13.87
C PHE A 16 8.82 58.44 14.55
N MET A 17 8.10 57.54 13.87
CA MET A 17 7.84 56.17 14.34
C MET A 17 9.14 55.39 14.61
N ILE A 18 10.14 55.53 13.73
CA ILE A 18 11.45 54.91 13.88
C ILE A 18 12.20 55.44 15.10
N LEU A 19 12.13 56.76 15.37
CA LEU A 19 12.71 57.36 16.57
C LEU A 19 12.07 56.83 17.86
N VAL A 20 10.74 56.73 17.88
CA VAL A 20 9.97 56.21 19.03
C VAL A 20 10.29 54.73 19.26
N MET A 21 10.32 53.91 18.20
CA MET A 21 10.70 52.50 18.29
C MET A 21 12.15 52.35 18.79
N ASN A 22 13.11 53.10 18.24
CA ASN A 22 14.51 53.04 18.69
C ASN A 22 14.67 53.42 20.17
N HIS A 23 13.90 54.40 20.66
CA HIS A 23 13.90 54.75 22.08
C HIS A 23 13.32 53.63 22.95
N PHE A 24 12.24 52.99 22.50
CA PHE A 24 11.62 51.85 23.18
C PHE A 24 12.54 50.62 23.24
N PHE A 25 13.18 50.25 22.13
CA PHE A 25 14.11 49.11 22.08
C PHE A 25 15.40 49.34 22.88
N ARG A 26 15.89 50.59 22.95
CA ARG A 26 17.02 50.95 23.84
C ARG A 26 16.71 50.72 25.32
N LYS A 27 15.47 51.00 25.77
CA LYS A 27 15.04 50.70 27.16
C LYS A 27 14.98 49.19 27.46
N LEU A 28 14.85 48.34 26.44
CA LEU A 28 14.83 46.89 26.55
C LEU A 28 16.21 46.23 26.39
N GLY A 29 17.30 47.02 26.35
CA GLY A 29 18.66 46.50 26.23
C GLY A 29 19.06 46.02 24.84
N ILE A 30 18.24 46.29 23.81
CA ILE A 30 18.51 45.90 22.43
C ILE A 30 19.22 47.08 21.74
N THR A 31 20.52 46.95 21.52
CA THR A 31 21.37 48.10 21.18
C THR A 31 21.28 48.57 19.74
N TYR A 32 20.95 47.73 18.74
CA TYR A 32 20.79 48.18 17.36
C TYR A 32 19.88 47.26 16.53
N LEU A 33 18.73 47.78 16.10
CA LEU A 33 18.00 47.32 14.93
C LEU A 33 17.75 48.56 14.09
N ASN A 34 18.53 48.77 13.03
CA ASN A 34 18.30 49.88 12.10
C ASN A 34 17.11 49.50 11.20
N PRO A 35 15.87 49.92 11.51
CA PRO A 35 14.68 49.43 10.82
C PRO A 35 14.68 49.91 9.36
N PHE A 36 15.36 51.03 9.11
CA PHE A 36 15.57 51.57 7.77
C PHE A 36 16.46 50.67 6.93
N TYR A 37 17.52 50.08 7.49
CA TYR A 37 18.37 49.14 6.74
C TYR A 37 17.63 47.80 6.51
N ALA A 38 16.84 47.33 7.48
CA ALA A 38 16.00 46.14 7.32
C ALA A 38 14.90 46.36 6.26
N LEU A 39 14.20 47.50 6.32
CA LEU A 39 13.15 47.89 5.36
C LEU A 39 13.73 48.18 3.97
N LEU A 40 14.86 48.90 3.89
CA LEU A 40 15.56 49.15 2.63
C LEU A 40 16.06 47.83 2.05
N SER A 41 16.67 46.94 2.85
CA SER A 41 17.06 45.60 2.39
C SER A 41 15.88 44.71 1.99
N PHE A 42 14.69 44.95 2.55
CA PHE A 42 13.46 44.24 2.19
C PHE A 42 12.85 44.80 0.89
N LEU A 43 12.89 46.11 0.69
CA LEU A 43 12.40 46.82 -0.49
C LEU A 43 13.35 46.74 -1.69
N THR A 44 14.67 46.66 -1.46
CA THR A 44 15.70 46.57 -2.52
C THR A 44 16.18 45.15 -2.78
N ARG A 45 15.71 44.16 -2.02
CA ARG A 45 15.88 42.76 -2.40
C ARG A 45 15.14 42.57 -3.72
N PRO A 46 15.82 42.19 -4.82
CA PRO A 46 15.10 41.70 -5.98
C PRO A 46 14.17 40.59 -5.48
N SER A 47 12.92 40.56 -5.94
CA SER A 47 12.03 39.45 -5.61
C SER A 47 12.77 38.18 -6.01
N LEU A 48 13.28 37.42 -5.04
CA LEU A 48 13.88 36.13 -5.34
C LEU A 48 12.76 35.33 -5.99
N LYS A 49 12.79 35.23 -7.32
CA LYS A 49 11.88 34.37 -8.05
C LYS A 49 12.04 33.01 -7.39
N PRO A 50 10.93 32.38 -6.99
CA PRO A 50 11.00 31.19 -6.17
C PRO A 50 11.79 30.13 -6.94
N ASP A 51 12.70 29.46 -6.25
CA ASP A 51 13.72 28.49 -6.73
C ASP A 51 13.16 27.23 -7.43
N GLY A 52 11.89 27.25 -7.81
CA GLY A 52 11.15 26.14 -8.40
C GLY A 52 10.60 25.14 -7.38
N MET A 53 11.08 25.18 -6.13
CA MET A 53 10.68 24.24 -5.08
C MET A 53 9.45 24.74 -4.31
N MET A 54 8.93 23.85 -3.45
CA MET A 54 7.81 24.13 -2.55
C MET A 54 8.17 25.28 -1.62
N ASN A 55 7.34 26.33 -1.63
CA ASN A 55 7.50 27.44 -0.71
C ASN A 55 7.11 27.03 0.72
N LYS A 56 7.56 27.81 1.70
CA LYS A 56 7.32 27.52 3.11
C LYS A 56 5.82 27.52 3.49
N THR A 57 5.02 28.34 2.83
CA THR A 57 3.58 28.46 3.09
C THR A 57 2.85 27.18 2.73
N ASP A 58 3.12 26.61 1.56
CA ASP A 58 2.58 25.33 1.12
C ASP A 58 3.11 24.18 1.99
N GLU A 59 4.39 24.21 2.35
CA GLU A 59 5.01 23.22 3.24
C GLU A 59 4.32 23.19 4.62
N VAL A 60 4.06 24.34 5.24
CA VAL A 60 3.40 24.44 6.56
C VAL A 60 1.91 24.09 6.49
N LYS A 61 1.25 24.36 5.36
CA LYS A 61 -0.14 23.92 5.13
C LYS A 61 -0.24 22.40 5.01
N LEU A 62 0.76 21.77 4.41
CA LEU A 62 0.78 20.33 4.17
C LEU A 62 1.25 19.53 5.39
N PHE A 63 2.23 20.07 6.14
CA PHE A 63 2.89 19.35 7.22
C PHE A 63 2.73 20.03 8.57
N SER A 64 2.41 19.22 9.57
CA SER A 64 2.50 19.59 10.98
C SER A 64 2.94 18.40 11.80
N ARG A 65 3.73 18.63 12.85
CA ARG A 65 4.10 17.56 13.80
C ARG A 65 2.90 16.98 14.55
N PHE A 66 1.81 17.75 14.63
CA PHE A 66 0.57 17.44 15.33
C PHE A 66 -0.47 16.79 14.42
N ASN A 67 -0.21 16.70 13.11
CA ASN A 67 -1.06 15.91 12.24
C ASN A 67 -1.02 14.44 12.65
N ASP A 68 -2.05 13.70 12.28
CA ASP A 68 -2.41 12.35 12.72
C ASP A 68 -2.20 11.27 11.63
N GLY A 69 -1.65 11.65 10.48
CA GLY A 69 -1.39 10.76 9.36
C GLY A 69 0.06 10.32 9.21
N LEU A 70 0.43 10.02 7.95
CA LEU A 70 1.74 9.50 7.56
C LEU A 70 2.88 10.49 7.88
N LEU A 71 3.96 9.97 8.44
CA LEU A 71 5.22 10.67 8.67
C LEU A 71 6.12 10.54 7.44
N ILE A 72 6.51 11.66 6.84
CA ILE A 72 7.24 11.68 5.56
C ILE A 72 8.76 11.78 5.76
N ASP A 73 9.23 12.57 6.73
CA ASP A 73 10.65 12.86 6.93
C ASP A 73 11.34 12.00 8.02
N GLY A 74 10.59 11.10 8.65
CA GLY A 74 11.06 10.33 9.81
C GLY A 74 11.27 11.17 11.08
N LYS A 75 10.81 12.42 11.12
CA LYS A 75 10.96 13.34 12.26
C LYS A 75 9.66 14.07 12.61
N ASN A 76 9.29 15.12 11.86
CA ASN A 76 8.21 16.04 12.23
C ASN A 76 7.26 16.41 11.07
N LYS A 77 7.55 16.04 9.83
CA LYS A 77 6.68 16.32 8.67
C LYS A 77 5.62 15.25 8.54
N ARG A 78 4.55 15.38 9.32
CA ARG A 78 3.38 14.48 9.20
C ARG A 78 2.31 15.11 8.33
N LEU A 79 1.73 14.31 7.45
CA LEU A 79 0.49 14.60 6.74
C LEU A 79 -0.70 14.43 7.69
N SER A 80 -1.81 15.13 7.41
CA SER A 80 -3.08 14.81 8.06
C SER A 80 -3.58 13.44 7.60
N GLN A 81 -4.51 12.85 8.37
CA GLN A 81 -5.18 11.63 7.98
C GLN A 81 -5.87 11.76 6.62
N LYS A 82 -6.53 12.90 6.36
CA LYS A 82 -7.17 13.20 5.06
C LYS A 82 -6.18 13.15 3.90
N GLU A 83 -5.04 13.82 4.02
CA GLU A 83 -4.02 13.79 2.97
C GLU A 83 -3.38 12.39 2.83
N SER A 84 -3.30 11.63 3.94
CA SER A 84 -2.79 10.25 3.92
C SER A 84 -3.70 9.27 3.19
N PHE A 85 -5.01 9.50 3.19
CA PHE A 85 -5.96 8.70 2.40
C PHE A 85 -5.82 8.90 0.89
N ASN A 86 -5.09 9.94 0.45
CA ASN A 86 -4.72 10.11 -0.95
C ASN A 86 -3.50 9.27 -1.37
N HIS A 87 -3.11 8.30 -0.52
CA HIS A 87 -2.12 7.26 -0.78
C HIS A 87 -0.70 7.80 -1.01
N LEU A 88 0.28 6.89 -0.91
CA LEU A 88 1.69 7.22 -1.08
C LEU A 88 2.42 6.15 -1.89
N ALA A 89 3.27 6.57 -2.83
CA ALA A 89 4.27 5.72 -3.46
C ALA A 89 5.65 6.11 -2.95
N LEU A 90 6.36 5.17 -2.34
CA LEU A 90 7.76 5.29 -1.95
C LEU A 90 8.61 4.59 -3.01
N ILE A 91 9.50 5.32 -3.68
CA ILE A 91 10.44 4.75 -4.65
C ILE A 91 11.85 4.84 -4.06
N SER A 92 12.48 3.68 -3.90
CA SER A 92 13.82 3.57 -3.31
C SER A 92 14.51 2.30 -3.80
N ARG A 93 15.77 2.41 -4.23
CA ARG A 93 16.63 1.26 -4.48
C ARG A 93 16.71 0.32 -3.26
N ALA A 94 17.06 -0.94 -3.49
CA ALA A 94 17.39 -1.89 -2.42
C ALA A 94 18.47 -1.31 -1.50
N GLY A 95 18.29 -1.45 -0.18
CA GLY A 95 19.18 -0.86 0.82
C GLY A 95 19.05 0.66 1.00
N GLY A 96 18.18 1.36 0.27
CA GLY A 96 17.99 2.82 0.39
C GLY A 96 17.32 3.29 1.69
N GLY A 97 17.10 2.41 2.67
CA GLY A 97 16.59 2.78 3.98
C GLY A 97 15.06 2.90 4.09
N LYS A 98 14.29 2.41 3.11
CA LYS A 98 12.81 2.40 3.09
C LYS A 98 12.18 1.97 4.42
N SER A 99 12.60 0.83 4.97
CA SER A 99 12.05 0.28 6.22
C SER A 99 12.46 1.12 7.42
N SER A 100 13.73 1.54 7.47
CA SER A 100 14.30 2.29 8.59
C SER A 100 13.82 3.74 8.70
N SER A 101 13.48 4.36 7.57
CA SER A 101 13.21 5.80 7.48
C SER A 101 11.75 6.13 7.21
N PHE A 102 10.98 5.20 6.66
CA PHE A 102 9.57 5.38 6.37
C PHE A 102 8.69 4.39 7.14
N VAL A 103 8.87 3.08 6.94
CA VAL A 103 7.93 2.06 7.46
C VAL A 103 7.91 2.01 8.98
N ILE A 104 9.06 1.77 9.64
CA ILE A 104 9.15 1.68 11.10
C ILE A 104 8.70 2.99 11.78
N PRO A 105 9.18 4.18 11.36
CA PRO A 105 8.69 5.44 11.92
C PRO A 105 7.18 5.64 11.78
N ASN A 106 6.58 5.22 10.66
CA ASN A 106 5.13 5.29 10.47
C ASN A 106 4.38 4.35 11.42
N ILE A 107 4.85 3.10 11.58
CA ILE A 107 4.26 2.16 12.54
C ILE A 107 4.23 2.78 13.94
N PHE A 108 5.33 3.38 14.39
CA PHE A 108 5.40 4.00 15.72
C PHE A 108 4.51 5.24 15.89
N LYS A 109 4.38 6.07 14.85
CA LYS A 109 3.47 7.24 14.90
C LYS A 109 2.01 6.81 14.89
N LEU A 110 1.64 5.93 13.95
CA LEU A 110 0.28 5.40 13.81
C LEU A 110 -0.18 4.61 15.04
N ALA A 111 0.75 3.98 15.79
CA ALA A 111 0.43 3.33 17.05
C ALA A 111 -0.21 4.26 18.11
N SER A 112 -0.04 5.58 17.98
CA SER A 112 -0.67 6.56 18.88
C SER A 112 -2.04 7.05 18.38
N GLU A 113 -2.43 6.67 17.16
CA GLU A 113 -3.62 7.17 16.48
C GLU A 113 -4.78 6.16 16.53
N HIS A 114 -5.97 6.60 16.15
CA HIS A 114 -7.17 5.75 16.07
C HIS A 114 -7.24 5.01 14.73
N CYS A 115 -6.32 4.07 14.52
CA CYS A 115 -6.21 3.29 13.29
C CYS A 115 -5.77 1.84 13.51
N SER A 116 -6.01 1.01 12.51
CA SER A 116 -5.46 -0.33 12.33
C SER A 116 -4.47 -0.35 11.17
N MET A 117 -3.59 -1.35 11.15
CA MET A 117 -2.50 -1.46 10.18
C MET A 117 -2.47 -2.84 9.50
N VAL A 118 -2.12 -2.86 8.22
CA VAL A 118 -1.80 -4.08 7.47
C VAL A 118 -0.44 -3.89 6.83
N ILE A 119 0.51 -4.74 7.17
CA ILE A 119 1.94 -4.52 6.90
C ILE A 119 2.48 -5.75 6.19
N THR A 120 2.98 -5.58 4.96
CA THR A 120 3.81 -6.60 4.31
C THR A 120 5.20 -6.55 4.93
N ASP A 121 5.65 -7.64 5.54
CA ASP A 121 6.92 -7.75 6.25
C ASP A 121 7.75 -8.93 5.73
N LEU A 122 8.55 -8.67 4.70
CA LEU A 122 9.26 -9.73 3.98
C LEU A 122 10.39 -10.39 4.78
N SER A 123 10.98 -9.66 5.73
CA SER A 123 12.12 -10.14 6.53
C SER A 123 11.73 -10.56 7.94
N GLY A 124 10.53 -10.18 8.41
CA GLY A 124 10.15 -10.31 9.82
C GLY A 124 10.72 -9.19 10.71
N GLU A 125 11.61 -8.33 10.17
CA GLU A 125 12.24 -7.26 10.94
C GLU A 125 11.21 -6.25 11.44
N LEU A 126 10.16 -5.96 10.65
CA LEU A 126 9.15 -4.99 11.06
C LEU A 126 8.39 -5.50 12.28
N PHE A 127 7.98 -6.76 12.27
CA PHE A 127 7.37 -7.42 13.42
C PHE A 127 8.31 -7.40 14.63
N GLU A 128 9.56 -7.82 14.48
CA GLU A 128 10.54 -7.85 15.57
C GLU A 128 10.74 -6.47 16.21
N LYS A 129 10.88 -5.43 15.40
CA LYS A 129 11.16 -4.07 15.90
C LYS A 129 9.93 -3.36 16.44
N THR A 130 8.71 -3.72 16.02
CA THR A 130 7.53 -2.87 16.29
C THR A 130 6.42 -3.55 17.08
N SER A 131 6.31 -4.87 17.04
CA SER A 131 5.21 -5.62 17.68
C SER A 131 5.11 -5.38 19.18
N GLY A 132 6.24 -5.35 19.89
CA GLY A 132 6.27 -5.10 21.34
C GLY A 132 5.66 -3.75 21.73
N TYR A 133 6.02 -2.69 20.99
CA TYR A 133 5.46 -1.36 21.20
C TYR A 133 3.98 -1.28 20.81
N LEU A 134 3.58 -1.90 19.70
CA LEU A 134 2.18 -1.96 19.29
C LEU A 134 1.31 -2.65 20.35
N LYS A 135 1.82 -3.74 20.95
CA LYS A 135 1.13 -4.42 22.05
C LYS A 135 0.90 -3.50 23.24
N GLN A 136 1.92 -2.74 23.65
CA GLN A 136 1.80 -1.75 24.74
C GLN A 136 0.79 -0.64 24.42
N ARG A 137 0.59 -0.33 23.13
CA ARG A 137 -0.41 0.63 22.65
C ARG A 137 -1.81 0.05 22.47
N GLY A 138 -2.03 -1.20 22.89
CA GLY A 138 -3.34 -1.84 22.88
C GLY A 138 -3.72 -2.47 21.54
N PHE A 139 -2.77 -2.65 20.61
CA PHE A 139 -3.05 -3.34 19.36
C PHE A 139 -3.24 -4.84 19.59
N LYS A 140 -4.25 -5.42 18.94
CA LYS A 140 -4.27 -6.86 18.63
C LYS A 140 -3.30 -7.13 17.49
N ILE A 141 -2.47 -8.15 17.68
CA ILE A 141 -1.38 -8.47 16.75
C ILE A 141 -1.73 -9.79 16.09
N TYR A 142 -1.84 -9.75 14.77
CA TYR A 142 -2.04 -10.89 13.90
C TYR A 142 -0.81 -11.04 13.01
N VAL A 143 -0.42 -12.28 12.75
CA VAL A 143 0.65 -12.61 11.83
C VAL A 143 0.12 -13.62 10.82
N LEU A 144 0.34 -13.40 9.54
CA LEU A 144 0.12 -14.37 8.48
C LEU A 144 1.49 -14.84 8.00
N ASP A 145 1.85 -16.08 8.35
CA ASP A 145 3.18 -16.66 8.10
C ASP A 145 3.02 -18.13 7.66
N PRO A 146 3.05 -18.40 6.34
CA PRO A 146 2.94 -19.76 5.81
C PRO A 146 4.08 -20.70 6.24
N LYS A 147 5.20 -20.17 6.71
CA LYS A 147 6.36 -20.95 7.15
C LYS A 147 6.22 -21.38 8.62
N ASN A 148 5.64 -20.53 9.46
CA ASN A 148 5.43 -20.79 10.88
C ASN A 148 3.95 -20.76 11.28
N LEU A 149 3.27 -21.90 11.13
CA LEU A 149 1.86 -22.05 11.47
C LEU A 149 1.53 -21.84 12.96
N ASN A 150 2.50 -22.05 13.86
CA ASN A 150 2.31 -21.86 15.30
C ASN A 150 2.16 -20.38 15.67
N GLU A 151 2.67 -19.49 14.83
CA GLU A 151 2.58 -18.04 14.99
C GLU A 151 1.59 -17.40 14.00
N SER A 152 1.18 -18.15 12.97
CA SER A 152 0.28 -17.65 11.94
C SER A 152 -1.19 -17.76 12.32
N ILE A 153 -1.97 -16.79 11.87
CA ILE A 153 -3.43 -16.89 11.73
C ILE A 153 -3.77 -17.96 10.68
N ARG A 154 -5.01 -18.44 10.75
CA ARG A 154 -5.62 -19.27 9.71
C ARG A 154 -6.53 -18.40 8.86
N TYR A 155 -6.42 -18.55 7.55
CA TYR A 155 -7.12 -17.73 6.57
C TYR A 155 -7.66 -18.63 5.46
N ASN A 156 -8.90 -19.08 5.64
CA ASN A 156 -9.67 -19.72 4.59
C ASN A 156 -10.32 -18.67 3.66
N PRO A 157 -9.92 -18.60 2.38
CA PRO A 157 -10.50 -17.63 1.44
C PRO A 157 -11.99 -17.87 1.13
N LEU A 158 -12.50 -19.09 1.32
CA LEU A 158 -13.89 -19.41 1.01
C LEU A 158 -14.90 -18.84 2.02
N GLU A 159 -14.44 -18.39 3.19
CA GLU A 159 -15.28 -17.70 4.18
C GLU A 159 -15.73 -16.30 3.73
N TYR A 160 -14.94 -15.67 2.86
CA TYR A 160 -15.28 -14.39 2.26
C TYR A 160 -15.97 -14.52 0.90
N ALA A 161 -16.00 -15.72 0.32
CA ALA A 161 -16.72 -16.01 -0.92
C ALA A 161 -18.21 -16.31 -0.62
N LYS A 162 -19.02 -15.28 -0.39
CA LYS A 162 -20.41 -15.40 0.10
C LYS A 162 -21.46 -15.47 -1.00
N ASP A 163 -21.14 -15.01 -2.19
CA ASP A 163 -22.03 -14.91 -3.34
C ASP A 163 -21.29 -15.31 -4.63
N SER A 164 -22.02 -15.44 -5.74
CA SER A 164 -21.42 -15.85 -7.02
C SER A 164 -20.28 -14.94 -7.47
N MET A 165 -20.36 -13.62 -7.24
CA MET A 165 -19.33 -12.68 -7.68
C MET A 165 -18.03 -12.85 -6.89
N SER A 166 -18.14 -13.06 -5.58
CA SER A 166 -16.98 -13.30 -4.70
C SER A 166 -16.39 -14.70 -4.90
N ILE A 167 -17.21 -15.70 -5.22
CA ILE A 167 -16.72 -17.03 -5.68
C ILE A 167 -15.94 -16.90 -6.99
N ASP A 168 -16.50 -16.21 -7.98
CA ASP A 168 -15.83 -16.00 -9.28
C ASP A 168 -14.52 -15.22 -9.12
N MET A 169 -14.46 -14.24 -8.20
CA MET A 169 -13.21 -13.55 -7.87
C MET A 169 -12.16 -14.51 -7.31
N VAL A 170 -12.52 -15.45 -6.43
CA VAL A 170 -11.58 -16.46 -5.91
C VAL A 170 -11.05 -17.32 -7.05
N SER A 171 -11.93 -17.83 -7.92
CA SER A 171 -11.57 -18.63 -9.10
C SER A 171 -10.65 -17.85 -10.05
N GLU A 172 -10.96 -16.58 -10.32
CA GLU A 172 -10.14 -15.70 -11.15
C GLU A 172 -8.74 -15.51 -10.56
N ILE A 173 -8.63 -15.27 -9.25
CA ILE A 173 -7.34 -15.07 -8.58
C ILE A 173 -6.48 -16.34 -8.60
N LEU A 174 -7.07 -17.50 -8.34
CA LEU A 174 -6.35 -18.78 -8.37
C LEU A 174 -5.75 -19.04 -9.75
N ILE A 175 -6.54 -18.83 -10.81
CA ILE A 175 -6.08 -18.99 -12.20
C ILE A 175 -5.07 -17.91 -12.59
N ALA A 176 -5.29 -16.66 -12.18
CA ALA A 176 -4.39 -15.56 -12.52
C ALA A 176 -3.01 -15.71 -11.88
N SER A 177 -2.95 -16.28 -10.67
CA SER A 177 -1.72 -16.45 -9.90
C SER A 177 -0.91 -17.68 -10.29
N SER A 178 -1.47 -18.57 -11.12
CA SER A 178 -0.77 -19.78 -11.60
C SER A 178 0.12 -19.55 -12.82
N GLY A 179 0.16 -18.32 -13.35
CA GLY A 179 0.91 -17.98 -14.56
C GLY A 179 0.27 -18.47 -15.86
N MET A 180 -0.88 -19.17 -15.81
CA MET A 180 -1.52 -19.77 -16.99
C MET A 180 -2.36 -18.80 -17.85
N GLN A 181 -2.17 -17.49 -17.71
CA GLN A 181 -2.90 -16.52 -18.54
C GLN A 181 -2.39 -16.55 -19.98
N SER A 182 -3.03 -17.38 -20.81
CA SER A 182 -2.76 -17.41 -22.26
C SER A 182 -3.59 -16.36 -22.98
N THR A 183 -2.94 -15.57 -23.85
CA THR A 183 -3.60 -14.58 -24.71
C THR A 183 -4.19 -15.19 -25.98
N ASN A 184 -3.93 -16.47 -26.26
CA ASN A 184 -4.41 -17.14 -27.46
C ASN A 184 -5.83 -17.69 -27.24
N ALA A 185 -6.65 -17.75 -28.30
CA ALA A 185 -8.07 -18.12 -28.21
C ALA A 185 -8.32 -19.48 -27.51
N ASN A 186 -7.53 -20.51 -27.83
CA ASN A 186 -7.66 -21.82 -27.19
C ASN A 186 -7.30 -21.79 -25.70
N GLY A 187 -6.26 -21.05 -25.32
CA GLY A 187 -5.87 -20.89 -23.92
C GLY A 187 -6.86 -20.04 -23.12
N LYS A 188 -7.55 -19.09 -23.77
CA LYS A 188 -8.67 -18.36 -23.16
C LYS A 188 -9.86 -19.28 -22.85
N ILE A 189 -10.20 -20.21 -23.75
CA ILE A 189 -11.26 -21.20 -23.52
C ILE A 189 -10.92 -22.07 -22.30
N TRP A 190 -9.67 -22.54 -22.19
CA TRP A 190 -9.25 -23.38 -21.07
C TRP A 190 -9.22 -22.62 -19.74
N THR A 191 -8.70 -21.38 -19.74
CA THR A 191 -8.67 -20.56 -18.53
C THR A 191 -10.05 -20.15 -18.06
N ASP A 192 -10.97 -19.77 -18.95
CA ASP A 192 -12.34 -19.43 -18.58
C ASP A 192 -13.13 -20.68 -18.18
N GLY A 193 -12.93 -21.82 -18.85
CA GLY A 193 -13.50 -23.11 -18.43
C GLY A 193 -13.02 -23.53 -17.04
N ALA A 194 -11.74 -23.33 -16.74
CA ALA A 194 -11.16 -23.65 -15.44
C ALA A 194 -11.71 -22.74 -14.32
N LYS A 195 -11.85 -21.43 -14.58
CA LYS A 195 -12.51 -20.51 -13.63
C LYS A 195 -13.92 -20.97 -13.31
N ASN A 196 -14.71 -21.27 -14.34
CA ASN A 196 -16.08 -21.73 -14.17
C ASN A 196 -16.15 -23.03 -13.37
N PHE A 197 -15.26 -23.98 -13.66
CA PHE A 197 -15.25 -25.25 -12.94
C PHE A 197 -14.82 -25.11 -11.48
N ILE A 198 -13.82 -24.30 -11.17
CA ILE A 198 -13.47 -23.98 -9.76
C ILE A 198 -14.67 -23.33 -9.06
N SER A 199 -15.37 -22.40 -9.71
CA SER A 199 -16.58 -21.79 -9.16
C SER A 199 -17.68 -22.83 -8.88
N LEU A 200 -17.87 -23.83 -9.75
CA LEU A 200 -18.83 -24.91 -9.52
C LEU A 200 -18.48 -25.76 -8.29
N LEU A 201 -17.20 -26.12 -8.14
CA LEU A 201 -16.73 -26.88 -6.97
C LEU A 201 -16.91 -26.10 -5.67
N ILE A 202 -16.61 -24.80 -5.69
CA ILE A 202 -16.83 -23.95 -4.52
C ILE A 202 -18.34 -23.84 -4.22
N LYS A 203 -19.20 -23.67 -5.22
CA LYS A 203 -20.66 -23.58 -5.02
C LYS A 203 -21.22 -24.84 -4.38
N VAL A 204 -20.90 -26.03 -4.90
CA VAL A 204 -21.40 -27.29 -4.33
C VAL A 204 -20.86 -27.56 -2.93
N LEU A 205 -19.57 -27.26 -2.68
CA LEU A 205 -19.01 -27.35 -1.32
C LEU A 205 -19.69 -26.40 -0.34
N LYS A 206 -20.07 -25.20 -0.79
CA LYS A 206 -20.79 -24.24 0.07
C LYS A 206 -22.25 -24.63 0.31
N ALA A 207 -22.84 -25.41 -0.59
CA ALA A 207 -24.17 -25.97 -0.40
C ALA A 207 -24.15 -27.12 0.63
N ASN A 208 -23.01 -27.79 0.80
CA ASN A 208 -22.75 -28.58 1.99
C ASN A 208 -22.62 -27.64 3.20
N GLU A 209 -23.67 -27.55 4.02
CA GLU A 209 -23.75 -26.63 5.17
C GLU A 209 -22.66 -26.91 6.25
N ASN A 210 -21.95 -28.03 6.15
CA ASN A 210 -20.87 -28.39 7.06
C ASN A 210 -19.60 -27.60 6.76
N LYS A 211 -19.41 -26.51 7.52
CA LYS A 211 -18.29 -25.57 7.38
C LYS A 211 -16.89 -26.20 7.41
N ARG A 212 -16.73 -27.39 8.01
CA ARG A 212 -15.44 -28.11 8.06
C ARG A 212 -14.89 -28.48 6.68
N TYR A 213 -15.75 -28.59 5.67
CA TYR A 213 -15.39 -28.97 4.30
C TYR A 213 -15.27 -27.78 3.35
N ILE A 214 -15.71 -26.59 3.76
CA ILE A 214 -15.76 -25.41 2.89
C ILE A 214 -14.38 -24.75 2.84
N ASN A 215 -13.39 -25.39 2.22
CA ASN A 215 -12.01 -24.88 2.13
C ASN A 215 -11.32 -25.32 0.83
N LEU A 216 -10.18 -24.68 0.52
CA LEU A 216 -9.43 -24.97 -0.71
C LEU A 216 -8.85 -26.40 -0.75
N ALA A 217 -8.60 -27.01 0.41
CA ALA A 217 -8.14 -28.40 0.50
C ALA A 217 -9.20 -29.35 -0.07
N ASN A 218 -10.47 -29.14 0.27
CA ASN A 218 -11.59 -29.91 -0.27
C ASN A 218 -11.84 -29.62 -1.76
N VAL A 219 -11.67 -28.38 -2.23
CA VAL A 219 -11.70 -28.09 -3.68
C VAL A 219 -10.64 -28.91 -4.41
N LYS A 220 -9.42 -28.96 -3.89
CA LYS A 220 -8.32 -29.76 -4.45
C LYS A 220 -8.61 -31.26 -4.35
N HIS A 221 -9.19 -31.72 -3.25
CA HIS A 221 -9.60 -33.11 -3.05
C HIS A 221 -10.62 -33.56 -4.12
N MET A 222 -11.65 -32.77 -4.39
CA MET A 222 -12.62 -33.06 -5.46
C MET A 222 -11.95 -33.13 -6.84
N ILE A 223 -11.00 -32.23 -7.10
CA ILE A 223 -10.24 -32.24 -8.37
C ILE A 223 -9.38 -33.50 -8.52
N ASN A 224 -8.69 -33.91 -7.45
CA ASN A 224 -7.85 -35.11 -7.48
C ASN A 224 -8.68 -36.39 -7.69
N ASN A 225 -9.94 -36.37 -7.26
CA ASN A 225 -10.88 -37.49 -7.40
C ASN A 225 -11.88 -37.29 -8.54
N PHE A 226 -11.63 -36.40 -9.50
CA PHE A 226 -12.56 -36.14 -10.62
C PHE A 226 -12.82 -37.38 -11.48
N GLY A 227 -11.86 -38.29 -11.59
CA GLY A 227 -12.01 -39.53 -12.35
C GLY A 227 -12.36 -39.34 -13.83
N ILE A 228 -13.03 -40.32 -14.41
CA ILE A 228 -13.51 -40.26 -15.80
C ILE A 228 -14.82 -39.47 -15.83
N LYS A 229 -14.82 -38.33 -16.54
CA LYS A 229 -15.99 -37.46 -16.71
C LYS A 229 -16.73 -37.08 -15.40
N GLY A 230 -16.01 -36.95 -14.29
CA GLY A 230 -16.63 -36.51 -13.03
C GLY A 230 -17.49 -37.58 -12.35
N GLU A 231 -17.40 -38.85 -12.75
CA GLU A 231 -18.20 -39.94 -12.18
C GLU A 231 -18.16 -39.97 -10.63
N PRO A 232 -16.99 -39.88 -9.95
CA PRO A 232 -16.95 -39.88 -8.49
C PRO A 232 -17.58 -38.64 -7.84
N LEU A 233 -17.77 -37.56 -8.58
CA LEU A 233 -18.37 -36.32 -8.06
C LEU A 233 -19.87 -36.26 -8.34
N TYR A 234 -20.41 -37.17 -9.17
CA TYR A 234 -21.76 -37.06 -9.70
C TYR A 234 -22.80 -37.06 -8.58
N GLU A 235 -22.75 -38.06 -7.69
CA GLU A 235 -23.68 -38.20 -6.56
C GLU A 235 -23.57 -37.02 -5.59
N PHE A 236 -22.34 -36.56 -5.31
CA PHE A 236 -22.12 -35.38 -4.48
C PHE A 236 -22.77 -34.12 -5.06
N PHE A 237 -22.63 -33.90 -6.38
CA PHE A 237 -23.29 -32.79 -7.07
C PHE A 237 -24.80 -32.95 -7.14
N GLU A 238 -25.31 -34.16 -7.37
CA GLU A 238 -26.75 -34.44 -7.39
C GLU A 238 -27.40 -34.18 -6.02
N TYR A 239 -26.70 -34.51 -4.94
CA TYR A 239 -27.20 -34.36 -3.58
C TYR A 239 -27.16 -32.91 -3.08
N TYR A 240 -26.04 -32.21 -3.26
CA TYR A 240 -25.83 -30.89 -2.64
C TYR A 240 -26.08 -29.70 -3.57
N ALA A 241 -25.91 -29.84 -4.89
CA ALA A 241 -25.99 -28.68 -5.78
C ALA A 241 -27.44 -28.24 -6.03
N ASP A 242 -27.66 -26.94 -6.20
CA ASP A 242 -28.94 -26.47 -6.74
C ASP A 242 -29.11 -26.89 -8.21
N ASP A 243 -30.35 -26.86 -8.71
CA ASP A 243 -30.67 -27.28 -10.09
C ASP A 243 -29.77 -26.59 -11.13
N LYS A 244 -29.46 -25.31 -10.90
CA LYS A 244 -28.63 -24.52 -11.81
C LYS A 244 -27.19 -25.05 -11.84
N THR A 245 -26.58 -25.20 -10.68
CA THR A 245 -25.20 -25.68 -10.50
C THR A 245 -25.07 -27.13 -10.97
N PHE A 246 -26.06 -27.97 -10.69
CA PHE A 246 -26.08 -29.36 -11.17
C PHE A 246 -26.18 -29.43 -12.71
N ASN A 247 -27.02 -28.60 -13.34
CA ASN A 247 -27.11 -28.54 -14.79
C ASN A 247 -25.83 -28.00 -15.45
N GLU A 248 -25.18 -26.99 -14.84
CA GLU A 248 -23.87 -26.50 -15.29
C GLU A 248 -22.80 -27.61 -15.20
N PHE A 249 -22.78 -28.39 -14.12
CA PHE A 249 -21.90 -29.56 -13.97
C PHE A 249 -22.15 -30.64 -15.03
N LYS A 250 -23.42 -31.04 -15.24
CA LYS A 250 -23.79 -31.99 -16.31
C LYS A 250 -23.34 -31.50 -17.69
N GLY A 251 -23.50 -30.21 -17.97
CA GLY A 251 -23.02 -29.59 -19.20
C GLY A 251 -21.50 -29.69 -19.35
N PHE A 252 -20.75 -29.47 -18.27
CA PHE A 252 -19.29 -29.58 -18.25
C PHE A 252 -18.82 -31.01 -18.57
N ILE A 253 -19.35 -32.02 -17.87
CA ILE A 253 -18.93 -33.43 -18.04
C ILE A 253 -19.40 -34.04 -19.37
N SER A 254 -20.40 -33.43 -20.02
CA SER A 254 -20.87 -33.81 -21.36
C SER A 254 -19.94 -33.31 -22.48
N GLY A 255 -18.96 -32.45 -22.16
CA GLY A 255 -17.97 -31.96 -23.11
C GLY A 255 -17.07 -33.07 -23.68
N SER A 256 -16.30 -32.75 -24.73
CA SER A 256 -15.33 -33.71 -25.27
C SER A 256 -14.24 -34.00 -24.25
N GLU A 257 -13.83 -35.27 -24.17
CA GLU A 257 -12.88 -35.75 -23.16
C GLU A 257 -11.57 -34.94 -23.15
N ALA A 258 -11.01 -34.66 -24.34
CA ALA A 258 -9.80 -33.85 -24.48
C ALA A 258 -9.97 -32.42 -23.91
N THR A 259 -11.15 -31.81 -24.08
CA THR A 259 -11.41 -30.45 -23.57
C THR A 259 -11.54 -30.47 -22.05
N VAL A 260 -12.30 -31.42 -21.50
CA VAL A 260 -12.44 -31.59 -20.05
C VAL A 260 -11.08 -31.83 -19.41
N GLN A 261 -10.26 -32.73 -19.96
CA GLN A 261 -8.91 -33.01 -19.44
C GLN A 261 -7.98 -31.79 -19.48
N SER A 262 -8.06 -30.98 -20.53
CA SER A 262 -7.28 -29.72 -20.63
C SER A 262 -7.70 -28.69 -19.58
N ILE A 263 -9.01 -28.55 -19.34
CA ILE A 263 -9.53 -27.69 -18.26
C ILE A 263 -9.08 -28.21 -16.90
N MET A 264 -9.21 -29.52 -16.65
CA MET A 264 -8.78 -30.17 -15.40
C MET A 264 -7.29 -29.99 -15.14
N THR A 265 -6.46 -30.05 -16.17
CA THR A 265 -5.01 -29.76 -16.07
C THR A 265 -4.78 -28.32 -15.60
N THR A 266 -5.52 -27.37 -16.18
CA THR A 266 -5.44 -25.95 -15.81
C THR A 266 -5.86 -25.72 -14.36
N VAL A 267 -6.96 -26.34 -13.92
CA VAL A 267 -7.42 -26.26 -12.52
C VAL A 267 -6.40 -26.89 -11.57
N ASN A 268 -5.82 -28.04 -11.94
CA ASN A 268 -4.82 -28.73 -11.14
C ASN A 268 -3.57 -27.88 -10.90
N ILE A 269 -3.10 -27.17 -11.92
CA ILE A 269 -1.95 -26.26 -11.81
C ILE A 269 -2.30 -25.06 -10.91
N ALA A 270 -3.49 -24.49 -11.06
CA ALA A 270 -3.92 -23.35 -10.25
C ALA A 270 -4.05 -23.66 -8.74
N LEU A 271 -4.46 -24.88 -8.41
CA LEU A 271 -4.56 -25.35 -7.02
C LEU A 271 -3.30 -26.08 -6.53
N SER A 272 -2.27 -26.23 -7.38
CA SER A 272 -1.04 -26.94 -7.00
C SER A 272 -0.33 -26.40 -5.76
N PRO A 273 -0.32 -25.08 -5.46
CA PRO A 273 0.32 -24.59 -4.23
C PRO A 273 -0.29 -25.15 -2.95
N ILE A 274 -1.59 -25.46 -2.94
CA ILE A 274 -2.30 -26.06 -1.78
C ILE A 274 -1.85 -27.50 -1.56
N GLY A 275 -1.58 -28.26 -2.63
CA GLY A 275 -1.21 -29.68 -2.53
C GLY A 275 0.30 -29.96 -2.42
N ILE A 276 1.16 -29.01 -2.80
CA ILE A 276 2.63 -29.17 -2.69
C ILE A 276 3.13 -28.79 -1.30
N ASN A 277 2.42 -27.89 -0.61
CA ASN A 277 2.85 -27.32 0.66
C ASN A 277 1.80 -27.60 1.74
N ASP A 278 2.07 -28.61 2.57
CA ASP A 278 1.22 -29.00 3.69
C ASP A 278 0.87 -27.83 4.62
N ASN A 279 1.78 -26.84 4.74
CA ASN A 279 1.48 -25.67 5.55
C ASN A 279 0.43 -24.76 4.92
N LEU A 280 0.41 -24.62 3.58
CA LEU A 280 -0.63 -23.84 2.89
C LEU A 280 -2.00 -24.48 3.03
N GLU A 281 -2.05 -25.81 2.91
CA GLU A 281 -3.27 -26.57 3.11
C GLU A 281 -3.85 -26.30 4.51
N LYS A 282 -3.03 -26.47 5.56
CA LYS A 282 -3.42 -26.20 6.95
C LYS A 282 -3.76 -24.73 7.20
N LEU A 283 -2.99 -23.80 6.65
CA LEU A 283 -3.19 -22.36 6.81
C LEU A 283 -4.54 -21.91 6.24
N THR A 284 -4.96 -22.51 5.12
CA THR A 284 -6.20 -22.18 4.42
C THR A 284 -7.39 -23.08 4.78
N TYR A 285 -7.17 -24.09 5.62
CA TYR A 285 -8.21 -25.02 6.07
C TYR A 285 -9.25 -24.34 6.95
N SER A 286 -8.81 -23.60 7.97
CA SER A 286 -9.67 -22.93 8.95
C SER A 286 -9.54 -21.41 8.89
N HIS A 287 -10.32 -20.70 9.71
CA HIS A 287 -10.40 -19.25 9.66
C HIS A 287 -10.37 -18.63 11.06
N SER A 288 -9.46 -17.67 11.28
CA SER A 288 -9.24 -17.07 12.60
C SER A 288 -9.17 -15.53 12.57
N ILE A 289 -9.54 -14.89 11.46
CA ILE A 289 -9.42 -13.43 11.31
C ILE A 289 -10.64 -12.79 10.67
N ASP A 290 -11.30 -11.88 11.40
CA ASP A 290 -12.41 -11.09 10.86
C ASP A 290 -11.92 -9.70 10.42
N PHE A 291 -11.89 -9.44 9.11
CA PHE A 291 -11.45 -8.14 8.59
C PHE A 291 -12.34 -6.98 9.04
N LYS A 292 -13.62 -7.20 9.37
CA LYS A 292 -14.50 -6.12 9.84
C LYS A 292 -14.02 -5.54 11.16
N LYS A 293 -13.49 -6.38 12.05
CA LYS A 293 -12.97 -5.95 13.36
C LYS A 293 -11.81 -4.96 13.26
N LEU A 294 -11.10 -4.90 12.12
CA LEU A 294 -10.07 -3.88 11.90
C LEU A 294 -10.62 -2.44 12.00
N ARG A 295 -11.94 -2.26 11.82
CA ARG A 295 -12.65 -0.98 11.98
C ARG A 295 -13.12 -0.69 13.40
N ASP A 296 -13.17 -1.70 14.27
CA ASP A 296 -13.75 -1.58 15.61
C ASP A 296 -12.66 -1.62 16.71
N GLU A 297 -11.60 -2.38 16.47
CA GLU A 297 -10.51 -2.58 17.42
C GLU A 297 -9.14 -2.35 16.77
N LYS A 298 -8.27 -1.63 17.50
CA LYS A 298 -6.88 -1.38 17.06
C LYS A 298 -6.19 -2.71 16.82
N SER A 299 -5.88 -2.95 15.55
CA SER A 299 -5.33 -4.21 15.10
C SER A 299 -4.19 -3.98 14.13
N VAL A 300 -3.21 -4.87 14.15
CA VAL A 300 -2.13 -4.91 13.16
C VAL A 300 -2.02 -6.31 12.59
N ILE A 301 -1.95 -6.41 11.27
CA ILE A 301 -1.68 -7.66 10.58
C ILE A 301 -0.30 -7.55 9.94
N PHE A 302 0.62 -8.41 10.33
CA PHE A 302 1.90 -8.59 9.65
C PHE A 302 1.80 -9.77 8.68
N ILE A 303 2.10 -9.55 7.41
CA ILE A 303 2.17 -10.61 6.40
C ILE A 303 3.63 -10.94 6.17
N LYS A 304 4.08 -12.05 6.74
CA LYS A 304 5.47 -12.51 6.74
C LYS A 304 5.69 -13.54 5.64
N ILE A 305 6.04 -13.06 4.46
CA ILE A 305 6.35 -13.92 3.31
C ILE A 305 7.71 -13.49 2.76
N GLU A 306 8.71 -14.36 2.91
CA GLU A 306 10.05 -14.08 2.40
C GLU A 306 10.05 -13.88 0.88
N GLN A 307 10.89 -12.96 0.40
CA GLN A 307 10.95 -12.58 -1.01
C GLN A 307 11.13 -13.78 -1.95
N GLN A 308 11.97 -14.74 -1.56
CA GLN A 308 12.25 -15.95 -2.35
C GLN A 308 11.05 -16.87 -2.56
N TYR A 309 9.98 -16.73 -1.77
CA TYR A 309 8.77 -17.54 -1.88
C TYR A 309 7.53 -16.74 -2.32
N GLN A 310 7.68 -15.45 -2.65
CA GLN A 310 6.53 -14.60 -3.02
C GLN A 310 5.75 -15.13 -4.22
N GLU A 311 6.43 -15.71 -5.21
CA GLU A 311 5.75 -16.32 -6.37
C GLU A 311 4.84 -17.48 -5.96
N GLN A 312 5.35 -18.39 -5.12
CA GLN A 312 4.60 -19.54 -4.60
C GLN A 312 3.39 -19.12 -3.75
N TYR A 313 3.52 -18.04 -2.99
CA TYR A 313 2.45 -17.52 -2.12
C TYR A 313 1.65 -16.37 -2.75
N SER A 314 1.85 -16.09 -4.04
CA SER A 314 1.22 -14.96 -4.73
C SER A 314 -0.30 -15.03 -4.69
N PHE A 315 -0.87 -16.22 -4.92
CA PHE A 315 -2.32 -16.44 -4.84
C PHE A 315 -2.88 -16.11 -3.45
N LEU A 316 -2.17 -16.47 -2.38
CA LEU A 316 -2.57 -16.21 -1.00
C LEU A 316 -2.60 -14.70 -0.73
N LEU A 317 -1.55 -13.97 -1.15
CA LEU A 317 -1.47 -12.52 -1.04
C LEU A 317 -2.56 -11.81 -1.84
N ASN A 318 -2.78 -12.24 -3.09
CA ASN A 318 -3.78 -11.66 -3.97
C ASN A 318 -5.19 -11.87 -3.41
N LEU A 319 -5.51 -13.08 -2.94
CA LEU A 319 -6.77 -13.38 -2.26
C LEU A 319 -6.93 -12.51 -1.01
N PHE A 320 -5.92 -12.49 -0.15
CA PHE A 320 -5.95 -11.76 1.12
C PHE A 320 -6.24 -10.27 0.91
N TYR A 321 -5.48 -9.61 0.03
CA TYR A 321 -5.66 -8.18 -0.21
C TYR A 321 -6.96 -7.87 -0.96
N SER A 322 -7.35 -8.68 -1.95
CA SER A 322 -8.64 -8.48 -2.65
C SER A 322 -9.82 -8.60 -1.69
N GLN A 323 -9.82 -9.60 -0.82
CA GLN A 323 -10.90 -9.79 0.15
C GLN A 323 -10.87 -8.72 1.25
N LEU A 324 -9.68 -8.36 1.75
CA LEU A 324 -9.53 -7.24 2.68
C LEU A 324 -10.11 -5.96 2.10
N PHE A 325 -9.72 -5.58 0.88
CA PHE A 325 -10.18 -4.33 0.27
C PHE A 325 -11.68 -4.36 -0.05
N ASN A 326 -12.23 -5.50 -0.49
CA ASN A 326 -13.68 -5.64 -0.66
C ASN A 326 -14.41 -5.38 0.67
N VAL A 327 -14.01 -6.06 1.76
CA VAL A 327 -14.62 -5.85 3.09
C VAL A 327 -14.48 -4.40 3.55
N MET A 328 -13.35 -3.76 3.26
CA MET A 328 -13.15 -2.33 3.59
C MET A 328 -14.04 -1.40 2.76
N MET A 329 -14.52 -1.84 1.59
CA MET A 329 -15.38 -1.08 0.69
C MET A 329 -16.88 -1.44 0.79
N ASP A 330 -17.23 -2.47 1.56
CA ASP A 330 -18.62 -2.92 1.77
C ASP A 330 -19.53 -1.78 2.24
N ASN A 331 -19.04 -0.95 3.17
CA ASN A 331 -19.80 0.16 3.75
C ASN A 331 -18.91 1.39 3.91
N LEU A 332 -19.48 2.58 3.72
CA LEU A 332 -18.78 3.84 4.02
C LEU A 332 -18.56 3.96 5.53
N PRO A 333 -17.32 4.21 5.98
CA PRO A 333 -17.01 4.26 7.39
C PRO A 333 -17.55 5.52 8.05
N THR A 334 -17.97 5.40 9.30
CA THR A 334 -18.38 6.51 10.16
C THR A 334 -17.18 7.19 10.82
N ASN A 335 -17.42 8.23 11.62
CA ASN A 335 -16.37 8.89 12.41
C ASN A 335 -15.83 8.03 13.57
N LYS A 336 -16.56 6.99 13.99
CA LYS A 336 -16.14 6.09 15.07
C LYS A 336 -15.19 5.01 14.57
N ASP A 337 -15.35 4.64 13.30
CA ASP A 337 -14.61 3.55 12.67
C ASP A 337 -13.14 3.92 12.51
N LEU A 338 -12.27 2.96 12.82
CA LEU A 338 -10.83 3.10 12.68
C LEU A 338 -10.44 3.27 11.20
N ALA A 339 -9.46 4.14 10.97
CA ALA A 339 -8.77 4.23 9.69
C ALA A 339 -7.88 2.99 9.48
N ILE A 340 -7.68 2.57 8.22
CA ILE A 340 -6.78 1.46 7.89
C ILE A 340 -5.57 1.98 7.14
N TYR A 341 -4.38 1.65 7.62
CA TYR A 341 -3.12 1.98 6.96
C TYR A 341 -2.45 0.71 6.45
N CYS A 342 -2.37 0.57 5.13
CA CYS A 342 -1.66 -0.51 4.47
C CYS A 342 -0.24 -0.04 4.10
N LEU A 343 0.78 -0.69 4.67
CA LEU A 343 2.20 -0.46 4.37
C LEU A 343 2.73 -1.65 3.58
N LEU A 344 2.79 -1.52 2.26
CA LEU A 344 3.04 -2.61 1.34
C LEU A 344 4.48 -2.57 0.84
N ASP A 345 5.40 -3.20 1.59
CA ASP A 345 6.77 -3.41 1.12
C ASP A 345 6.81 -4.38 -0.06
N GLU A 346 7.70 -4.09 -1.02
CA GLU A 346 7.80 -4.71 -2.35
C GLU A 346 6.46 -4.96 -3.05
N PHE A 347 5.63 -3.92 -3.10
CA PHE A 347 4.38 -3.98 -3.85
C PHE A 347 4.58 -4.36 -5.33
N GLY A 348 5.76 -4.07 -5.88
CA GLY A 348 6.15 -4.39 -7.25
C GLY A 348 6.21 -5.88 -7.59
N ASN A 349 5.96 -6.78 -6.63
CA ASN A 349 5.86 -8.23 -6.84
C ASN A 349 4.42 -8.77 -6.63
N MET A 350 3.45 -7.90 -6.31
CA MET A 350 2.06 -8.30 -6.01
C MET A 350 1.13 -7.96 -7.17
N ASN A 351 0.27 -8.90 -7.57
CA ASN A 351 -0.73 -8.70 -8.62
C ASN A 351 -2.16 -8.79 -8.07
N ILE A 352 -2.59 -7.76 -7.34
CA ILE A 352 -3.93 -7.68 -6.77
C ILE A 352 -4.91 -7.36 -7.90
N PRO A 353 -5.89 -8.23 -8.21
CA PRO A 353 -6.85 -7.96 -9.26
C PRO A 353 -7.59 -6.65 -9.05
N LYS A 354 -7.83 -5.94 -10.14
CA LYS A 354 -8.55 -4.65 -10.17
C LYS A 354 -7.94 -3.57 -9.26
N PHE A 355 -6.68 -3.71 -8.85
CA PHE A 355 -6.04 -2.76 -7.94
C PHE A 355 -6.05 -1.30 -8.44
N SER A 356 -5.88 -1.07 -9.76
CA SER A 356 -5.99 0.27 -10.35
C SER A 356 -7.34 0.95 -10.11
N SER A 357 -8.42 0.17 -10.01
CA SER A 357 -9.76 0.66 -9.66
C SER A 357 -9.95 0.79 -8.14
N ILE A 358 -9.34 -0.11 -7.36
CA ILE A 358 -9.38 -0.06 -5.89
C ILE A 358 -8.66 1.20 -5.40
N ILE A 359 -7.41 1.42 -5.81
CA ILE A 359 -6.58 2.54 -5.34
C ILE A 359 -7.17 3.92 -5.70
N THR A 360 -7.99 4.02 -6.75
CA THR A 360 -8.64 5.28 -7.13
C THR A 360 -9.91 5.57 -6.33
N SER A 361 -10.53 4.55 -5.73
CA SER A 361 -11.83 4.65 -5.06
C SER A 361 -11.77 4.47 -3.55
N ILE A 362 -10.79 3.71 -3.03
CA ILE A 362 -10.75 3.25 -1.63
C ILE A 362 -10.54 4.39 -0.62
N ARG A 363 -10.00 5.54 -1.06
CA ARG A 363 -9.77 6.73 -0.21
C ARG A 363 -10.99 7.16 0.61
N LYS A 364 -12.20 7.10 0.04
CA LYS A 364 -13.45 7.52 0.71
C LYS A 364 -13.83 6.57 1.85
N TYR A 365 -13.23 5.38 1.86
CA TYR A 365 -13.39 4.38 2.90
C TYR A 365 -12.32 4.48 3.99
N LYS A 366 -11.67 5.64 4.18
CA LYS A 366 -10.64 5.83 5.23
C LYS A 366 -9.54 4.77 5.19
N VAL A 367 -9.09 4.39 4.00
CA VAL A 367 -7.94 3.50 3.80
C VAL A 367 -6.80 4.33 3.20
N SER A 368 -5.63 4.25 3.82
CA SER A 368 -4.38 4.79 3.29
C SER A 368 -3.53 3.64 2.81
N ILE A 369 -3.10 3.66 1.56
CA ILE A 369 -2.20 2.65 0.98
C ILE A 369 -0.87 3.33 0.69
N SER A 370 0.19 2.80 1.28
CA SER A 370 1.57 3.15 0.97
C SER A 370 2.20 1.98 0.21
N ILE A 371 2.37 2.13 -1.11
CA ILE A 371 3.11 1.17 -1.91
C ILE A 371 4.59 1.51 -1.90
N ILE A 372 5.45 0.51 -1.76
CA ILE A 372 6.89 0.68 -1.75
C ILE A 372 7.48 -0.12 -2.91
N LEU A 373 8.19 0.59 -3.78
CA LEU A 373 8.70 0.09 -5.04
C LEU A 373 10.21 0.28 -5.11
N GLN A 374 10.92 -0.68 -5.70
CA GLN A 374 12.34 -0.47 -6.02
C GLN A 374 12.50 0.36 -7.30
N SER A 375 11.66 0.07 -8.30
CA SER A 375 11.50 0.88 -9.51
C SER A 375 10.04 0.86 -9.97
N ILE A 376 9.66 1.87 -10.76
CA ILE A 376 8.36 1.97 -11.42
C ILE A 376 8.21 0.89 -12.51
N SER A 377 9.32 0.40 -13.08
CA SER A 377 9.29 -0.67 -14.08
C SER A 377 8.63 -1.94 -13.56
N GLN A 378 8.97 -2.37 -12.33
CA GLN A 378 8.37 -3.55 -11.68
C GLN A 378 6.84 -3.48 -11.65
N LEU A 379 6.28 -2.30 -11.38
CA LEU A 379 4.84 -2.09 -11.38
C LEU A 379 4.24 -2.24 -12.79
N SER A 380 4.97 -1.77 -13.81
CA SER A 380 4.56 -1.82 -15.21
C SER A 380 4.61 -3.24 -15.76
N ASP A 381 5.57 -4.04 -15.31
CA ASP A 381 5.70 -5.46 -15.67
C ASP A 381 4.52 -6.27 -15.14
N ILE A 382 4.08 -6.01 -13.90
CA ILE A 382 2.97 -6.75 -13.28
C ILE A 382 1.59 -6.27 -13.76
N TYR A 383 1.34 -4.96 -13.77
CA TYR A 383 0.00 -4.43 -14.02
C TYR A 383 -0.25 -3.98 -15.46
N SER A 384 0.75 -4.05 -16.34
CA SER A 384 0.83 -3.32 -17.61
C SER A 384 1.11 -1.82 -17.44
N PRO A 385 1.77 -1.18 -18.43
CA PRO A 385 2.11 0.25 -18.37
C PRO A 385 0.90 1.16 -18.15
N GLN A 386 -0.26 0.85 -18.76
CA GLN A 386 -1.47 1.67 -18.64
C GLN A 386 -2.04 1.62 -17.22
N LYS A 387 -2.15 0.43 -16.61
CA LYS A 387 -2.67 0.33 -15.24
C LYS A 387 -1.66 0.84 -14.22
N ALA A 388 -0.36 0.62 -14.43
CA ALA A 388 0.70 1.20 -13.59
C ALA A 388 0.59 2.73 -13.55
N LYS A 389 0.37 3.36 -14.71
CA LYS A 389 0.08 4.79 -14.80
C LYS A 389 -1.20 5.17 -14.05
N THR A 390 -2.29 4.42 -14.20
CA THR A 390 -3.52 4.67 -13.43
C THR A 390 -3.28 4.59 -11.92
N ILE A 391 -2.48 3.63 -11.45
CA ILE A 391 -2.14 3.48 -10.04
C ILE A 391 -1.34 4.70 -9.54
N LEU A 392 -0.23 5.03 -10.22
CA LEU A 392 0.71 6.06 -9.77
C LEU A 392 0.22 7.49 -9.97
N ASP A 393 -0.51 7.77 -11.05
CA ASP A 393 -0.93 9.13 -11.40
C ASP A 393 -2.41 9.40 -11.10
N GLY A 394 -3.26 8.35 -11.15
CA GLY A 394 -4.69 8.47 -10.88
C GLY A 394 -5.07 8.17 -9.42
N GLY A 395 -4.42 7.17 -8.80
CA GLY A 395 -4.72 6.73 -7.44
C GLY A 395 -3.87 7.39 -6.36
N ILE A 396 -2.60 7.67 -6.65
CA ILE A 396 -1.62 8.08 -5.66
C ILE A 396 -1.26 9.56 -5.83
N THR A 397 -1.48 10.33 -4.76
CA THR A 397 -1.20 11.77 -4.76
C THR A 397 0.19 12.11 -4.24
N SER A 398 0.71 11.32 -3.29
CA SER A 398 2.03 11.54 -2.70
C SER A 398 3.07 10.61 -3.31
N LYS A 399 4.17 11.16 -3.83
CA LYS A 399 5.33 10.38 -4.26
C LYS A 399 6.54 10.80 -3.44
N LEU A 400 7.18 9.84 -2.79
CA LEU A 400 8.39 10.04 -1.99
C LEU A 400 9.52 9.25 -2.66
N ILE A 401 10.49 9.97 -3.21
CA ILE A 401 11.60 9.43 -4.00
C ILE A 401 12.89 9.59 -3.21
N TYR A 402 13.52 8.49 -2.85
CA TYR A 402 14.81 8.48 -2.17
C TYR A 402 15.97 8.62 -3.17
N SER A 403 17.19 8.74 -2.66
CA SER A 403 18.40 8.80 -3.49
C SER A 403 18.55 7.58 -4.41
N GLY A 404 19.25 7.78 -5.53
CA GLY A 404 19.52 6.71 -6.49
C GLY A 404 18.34 6.33 -7.38
N ALA A 405 17.47 7.29 -7.70
CA ALA A 405 16.48 7.13 -8.76
C ALA A 405 17.15 6.71 -10.08
N ASP A 406 16.51 5.82 -10.84
CA ASP A 406 16.97 5.43 -12.16
C ASP A 406 16.90 6.61 -13.15
N LEU A 407 17.59 6.47 -14.30
CA LEU A 407 17.71 7.54 -15.29
C LEU A 407 16.34 7.98 -15.84
N GLU A 408 15.43 7.02 -16.05
CA GLU A 408 14.12 7.28 -16.60
C GLU A 408 13.26 8.09 -15.61
N LEU A 409 13.19 7.65 -14.35
CA LEU A 409 12.51 8.38 -13.28
C LEU A 409 13.12 9.77 -13.09
N ALA A 410 14.44 9.88 -13.03
CA ALA A 410 15.10 11.18 -12.87
C ALA A 410 14.80 12.14 -14.04
N THR A 411 14.78 11.64 -15.27
CA THR A 411 14.41 12.41 -16.47
C THR A 411 12.95 12.84 -16.42
N ASN A 412 12.05 11.97 -15.98
CA ASN A 412 10.63 12.28 -15.83
C ASN A 412 10.41 13.32 -14.72
N LEU A 413 11.14 13.23 -13.60
CA LEU A 413 11.08 14.19 -12.51
C LEU A 413 11.62 15.57 -12.93
N GLU A 414 12.75 15.63 -13.65
CA GLU A 414 13.28 16.90 -14.18
C GLU A 414 12.24 17.61 -15.07
N LYS A 415 11.65 16.88 -16.02
CA LYS A 415 10.58 17.40 -16.89
C LYS A 415 9.37 17.87 -16.08
N MET A 416 8.99 17.12 -15.04
CA MET A 416 7.86 17.45 -14.18
C MET A 416 8.13 18.67 -13.29
N PHE A 417 9.37 18.86 -12.83
CA PHE A 417 9.75 20.00 -12.00
C PHE A 417 9.90 21.28 -12.84
N GLY A 418 10.22 21.12 -14.12
CA GLY A 418 10.35 22.22 -15.06
C GLY A 418 11.59 23.08 -14.82
N THR A 419 11.50 24.35 -15.21
CA THR A 419 12.61 25.30 -15.16
C THR A 419 12.34 26.47 -14.21
N LYS A 420 13.42 27.14 -13.82
CA LYS A 420 13.45 28.39 -13.05
C LYS A 420 14.40 29.37 -13.72
N GLU A 421 14.16 30.65 -13.50
CA GLU A 421 15.08 31.70 -13.93
C GLU A 421 16.01 32.08 -12.78
N VAL A 422 17.31 32.10 -13.05
CA VAL A 422 18.36 32.48 -12.10
C VAL A 422 19.07 33.71 -12.63
N LEU A 423 19.18 34.75 -11.80
CA LEU A 423 19.94 35.94 -12.15
C LEU A 423 21.44 35.62 -12.10
N LYS A 424 22.13 35.80 -13.23
CA LYS A 424 23.58 35.65 -13.36
C LYS A 424 24.23 36.98 -13.71
N LYS A 425 25.48 37.13 -13.31
CA LYS A 425 26.35 38.26 -13.68
C LYS A 425 27.33 37.82 -14.75
N GLN A 426 27.44 38.62 -15.80
CA GLN A 426 28.50 38.47 -16.80
C GLN A 426 29.81 39.06 -16.29
N ALA A 427 30.91 38.75 -16.98
CA ALA A 427 32.24 39.26 -16.65
C ALA A 427 32.34 40.80 -16.73
N ASP A 428 31.49 41.43 -17.55
CA ASP A 428 31.37 42.89 -17.69
C ASP A 428 30.49 43.55 -16.59
N GLY A 429 29.97 42.76 -15.65
CA GLY A 429 29.10 43.22 -14.57
C GLY A 429 27.62 43.33 -14.92
N SER A 430 27.22 43.10 -16.18
CA SER A 430 25.81 43.08 -16.58
C SER A 430 25.06 41.87 -16.00
N GLU A 431 23.81 42.08 -15.62
CA GLU A 431 22.94 41.03 -15.09
C GLU A 431 22.02 40.49 -16.19
N TYR A 432 21.90 39.16 -16.29
CA TYR A 432 20.94 38.50 -17.18
C TYR A 432 20.24 37.34 -16.46
N TYR A 433 19.05 36.98 -16.95
CA TYR A 433 18.32 35.83 -16.45
C TYR A 433 18.67 34.60 -17.28
N ASP A 434 19.15 33.56 -16.60
CA ASP A 434 19.45 32.26 -17.18
C ASP A 434 18.35 31.27 -16.80
N THR A 435 17.82 30.54 -17.78
CA THR A 435 16.79 29.53 -17.54
C THR A 435 17.47 28.20 -17.28
N GLN A 436 17.24 27.64 -16.09
CA GLN A 436 17.83 26.38 -15.65
C GLN A 436 16.74 25.43 -15.16
N ASN A 437 17.00 24.12 -15.19
CA ASN A 437 16.11 23.15 -14.56
C ASN A 437 16.01 23.43 -13.06
N VAL A 438 14.82 23.23 -12.49
CA VAL A 438 14.62 23.36 -11.04
C VAL A 438 15.60 22.45 -10.29
N MET A 439 15.74 21.22 -10.80
CA MET A 439 16.72 20.23 -10.39
C MET A 439 17.09 19.41 -11.63
N SER A 440 18.38 19.28 -11.94
CA SER A 440 18.81 18.51 -13.11
C SER A 440 18.71 17.01 -12.87
N VAL A 441 18.72 16.19 -13.93
CA VAL A 441 18.86 14.72 -13.82
C VAL A 441 20.05 14.34 -12.94
N SER A 442 21.18 15.04 -13.09
CA SER A 442 22.39 14.81 -12.28
C SER A 442 22.12 15.07 -10.81
N ASP A 443 21.48 16.20 -10.47
CA ASP A 443 21.17 16.56 -9.08
C ASP A 443 20.20 15.55 -8.45
N ILE A 444 19.20 15.07 -9.19
CA ILE A 444 18.21 14.09 -8.72
C ILE A 444 18.90 12.74 -8.44
N ARG A 445 19.79 12.29 -9.33
CA ARG A 445 20.50 11.01 -9.17
C ARG A 445 21.53 11.03 -8.05
N THR A 446 22.17 12.19 -7.83
CA THR A 446 23.27 12.38 -6.86
C THR A 446 22.82 12.98 -5.52
N MET A 447 21.50 12.99 -5.25
CA MET A 447 20.99 13.35 -3.93
C MET A 447 21.63 12.51 -2.83
N ASN A 448 21.86 13.13 -1.67
CA ASN A 448 22.45 12.40 -0.55
C ASN A 448 21.50 11.32 -0.04
N ASP A 449 22.04 10.24 0.52
CA ASP A 449 21.24 9.12 1.05
C ASP A 449 20.32 9.51 2.23
N ASN A 450 20.54 10.67 2.85
CA ASN A 450 19.68 11.23 3.89
C ASN A 450 18.72 12.30 3.35
N GLU A 451 18.50 12.38 2.05
CA GLU A 451 17.59 13.31 1.40
C GLU A 451 16.56 12.55 0.56
N ALA A 452 15.39 13.15 0.39
CA ALA A 452 14.36 12.66 -0.51
C ALA A 452 13.64 13.80 -1.20
N LEU A 453 13.03 13.49 -2.35
CA LEU A 453 12.08 14.36 -3.04
C LEU A 453 10.68 13.93 -2.68
N PHE A 454 9.88 14.89 -2.29
CA PHE A 454 8.47 14.72 -2.03
C PHE A 454 7.66 15.52 -3.04
N VAL A 455 6.83 14.82 -3.80
CA VAL A 455 5.93 15.38 -4.80
C VAL A 455 4.51 15.14 -4.32
N TYR A 456 3.70 16.22 -4.31
CA TYR A 456 2.35 16.16 -3.76
C TYR A 456 1.35 16.89 -4.66
N ALA A 457 0.40 16.15 -5.23
CA ALA A 457 -0.69 16.71 -6.03
C ALA A 457 -0.20 17.73 -7.08
N ASN A 458 -0.75 18.93 -7.03
CA ASN A 458 -0.42 20.09 -7.87
C ASN A 458 0.58 21.06 -7.20
N LYS A 459 1.29 20.62 -6.15
CA LYS A 459 2.28 21.45 -5.45
C LYS A 459 3.66 21.27 -6.08
N ARG A 460 4.49 22.30 -5.92
CA ARG A 460 5.91 22.25 -6.29
C ARG A 460 6.63 21.16 -5.49
N PRO A 461 7.70 20.55 -6.03
CA PRO A 461 8.46 19.52 -5.35
C PRO A 461 9.13 20.06 -4.08
N LEU A 462 9.26 19.19 -3.08
CA LEU A 462 9.96 19.50 -1.84
C LEU A 462 11.14 18.54 -1.68
N LYS A 463 12.37 19.07 -1.66
CA LYS A 463 13.52 18.32 -1.17
C LYS A 463 13.56 18.39 0.35
N LEU A 464 13.63 17.25 1.03
CA LEU A 464 13.60 17.19 2.49
C LEU A 464 14.62 16.18 3.04
N PRO A 465 15.15 16.42 4.26
CA PRO A 465 16.00 15.45 4.93
C PRO A 465 15.17 14.28 5.46
N ILE A 466 15.73 13.09 5.41
CA ILE A 466 15.16 11.85 5.92
C ILE A 466 15.92 11.40 7.16
N LYS A 467 15.19 11.08 8.22
CA LYS A 467 15.74 10.61 9.49
C LYS A 467 15.34 9.16 9.76
N PRO A 468 16.29 8.21 9.80
CA PRO A 468 15.99 6.84 10.18
C PRO A 468 15.65 6.71 11.67
N TYR A 469 14.85 5.69 12.02
CA TYR A 469 14.34 5.48 13.38
C TYR A 469 15.45 5.38 14.44
N TYR A 470 16.58 4.75 14.12
CA TYR A 470 17.68 4.54 15.07
C TYR A 470 18.48 5.82 15.37
N LYS A 471 18.31 6.89 14.57
CA LYS A 471 18.84 8.23 14.87
C LYS A 471 17.86 9.07 15.69
N ASP A 472 16.63 8.59 15.90
CA ASP A 472 15.66 9.23 16.78
C ASP A 472 15.62 8.52 18.14
N LEU A 473 15.90 9.26 19.22
CA LEU A 473 15.97 8.67 20.56
C LEU A 473 14.67 7.99 20.97
N MET A 474 13.52 8.57 20.60
CA MET A 474 12.21 8.02 20.93
C MET A 474 11.96 6.72 20.17
N PHE A 475 12.10 6.74 18.85
CA PHE A 475 11.88 5.54 18.03
C PHE A 475 12.90 4.43 18.28
N LYS A 476 14.17 4.78 18.54
CA LYS A 476 15.22 3.83 18.94
C LYS A 476 14.87 3.12 20.25
N ASN A 477 14.21 3.79 21.19
CA ASN A 477 13.78 3.17 22.44
C ASN A 477 12.55 2.28 22.22
N PHE A 478 11.59 2.71 21.39
CA PHE A 478 10.44 1.86 21.04
C PHE A 478 10.88 0.56 20.35
N SER A 479 11.87 0.63 19.46
CA SER A 479 12.39 -0.53 18.74
C SER A 479 13.17 -1.53 19.60
N LYS A 480 13.46 -1.19 20.86
CA LYS A 480 14.15 -2.08 21.81
C LYS A 480 13.18 -2.84 22.72
N ILE A 481 11.89 -2.51 22.68
CA ILE A 481 10.87 -3.25 23.42
C ILE A 481 10.85 -4.67 22.85
N SER A 482 10.91 -5.68 23.72
CA SER A 482 10.93 -7.08 23.30
C SER A 482 9.76 -7.40 22.36
N PRO A 483 10.01 -8.14 21.27
CA PRO A 483 8.97 -8.54 20.33
C PRO A 483 7.81 -9.23 21.05
N TYR A 484 6.59 -9.01 20.55
CA TYR A 484 5.42 -9.70 21.08
C TYR A 484 5.54 -11.20 20.83
N GLN A 485 5.40 -11.99 21.89
CA GLN A 485 5.34 -13.45 21.80
C GLN A 485 3.91 -13.86 21.49
N ILE A 486 3.70 -14.45 20.31
CA ILE A 486 2.39 -14.88 19.86
C ILE A 486 1.97 -16.09 20.69
N LYS A 487 0.87 -15.94 21.43
CA LYS A 487 0.25 -17.03 22.18
C LYS A 487 -0.89 -17.56 21.31
N ASN A 488 -0.65 -18.64 20.58
CA ASN A 488 -1.72 -19.32 19.88
C ASN A 488 -2.39 -20.35 20.78
N ASN A 489 -3.72 -20.41 20.69
CA ASN A 489 -4.46 -21.59 21.09
C ASN A 489 -4.09 -22.70 20.08
N ILE A 490 -3.86 -23.92 20.56
CA ILE A 490 -3.65 -25.10 19.71
C ILE A 490 -4.82 -25.15 18.71
N THR A 491 -4.55 -24.88 17.43
CA THR A 491 -5.55 -25.06 16.38
C THR A 491 -5.50 -26.51 15.95
N ASP A 492 -6.65 -27.17 15.91
CA ASP A 492 -6.75 -28.48 15.26
C ASP A 492 -6.53 -28.27 13.75
N ASP A 493 -5.31 -28.58 13.30
CA ASP A 493 -4.91 -28.53 11.89
C ASP A 493 -5.21 -29.87 11.18
N THR A 494 -6.05 -30.73 11.77
CA THR A 494 -6.53 -31.95 11.13
C THR A 494 -7.48 -31.58 10.00
N ILE A 495 -7.09 -31.96 8.78
CA ILE A 495 -7.85 -31.69 7.58
C ILE A 495 -8.83 -32.84 7.37
N TYR A 496 -10.10 -32.49 7.19
CA TYR A 496 -11.15 -33.43 6.85
C TYR A 496 -11.61 -33.20 5.42
N TYR A 497 -11.69 -34.29 4.67
CA TYR A 497 -12.16 -34.29 3.29
C TYR A 497 -13.59 -34.80 3.21
N VAL A 498 -14.37 -34.27 2.26
CA VAL A 498 -15.68 -34.80 1.92
C VAL A 498 -15.57 -36.25 1.43
N ASP A 499 -16.50 -37.09 1.87
CA ASP A 499 -16.74 -38.41 1.30
C ASP A 499 -17.57 -38.25 0.01
N LEU A 500 -16.94 -38.54 -1.12
CA LEU A 500 -17.57 -38.41 -2.43
C LEU A 500 -18.45 -39.62 -2.78
N GLU A 501 -18.29 -40.74 -2.07
CA GLU A 501 -19.00 -42.01 -2.30
C GLU A 501 -20.18 -42.21 -1.33
N ASN A 502 -20.09 -41.66 -0.10
CA ASN A 502 -21.16 -41.74 0.90
C ASN A 502 -21.64 -40.34 1.30
N VAL A 503 -22.38 -39.69 0.41
CA VAL A 503 -22.78 -38.28 0.54
C VAL A 503 -23.54 -37.99 1.84
N GLU A 504 -24.32 -38.94 2.36
CA GLU A 504 -25.09 -38.80 3.61
C GLU A 504 -24.23 -38.68 4.88
N THR A 505 -22.94 -39.03 4.81
CA THR A 505 -22.03 -39.03 5.97
C THR A 505 -21.30 -37.71 6.19
N ASN A 506 -21.46 -36.76 5.26
CA ASN A 506 -20.78 -35.46 5.26
C ASN A 506 -21.49 -34.40 6.11
#